data_AF-A0A9D2CLB3-F1
#
_entry.id   AF-A0A9D2CLB3-F1
#
_cell.length_a   1.000
_cell.length_b   1.000
_cell.length_c   1.000
_cell.angle_alpha   90.00
_cell.angle_beta   90.00
_cell.angle_gamma   90.00
#
_symmetry.space_group_name_H-M   'P 1'
#
loop_
_entity.id
_entity.type
_entity.pdbx_description
1 polymer ?
#
loop_
_entity_poly.entity_id
_entity_poly.type
_entity_poly.pdbx_seq_one_letter_code
_entity_poly.pdbx_strand_id
1 'polypeptide(L)' 'MERRQNGRPVEFSIEYCKRSTGELVRYERAVLTSWHSRGSTLNVLPVGESAPRKIRRCLVTRVNGMKIYF' A
#
# COMPACT_ATOMS: atom_id res chain seq x y z
N MET A 1 -2.38 -7.40 -7.58
CA MET A 1 -2.04 -5.96 -7.54
C MET A 1 -1.08 -5.71 -8.68
N GLU A 2 -1.59 -5.08 -9.72
CA GLU A 2 -0.84 -4.78 -10.92
C GLU A 2 0.14 -3.63 -10.64
N ARG A 3 1.40 -3.76 -11.07
CA ARG A 3 2.45 -2.75 -10.78
C ARG A 3 2.48 -1.65 -11.82
N ARG A 4 2.17 -1.98 -13.08
CA ARG A 4 2.23 -1.06 -14.21
C ARG A 4 1.11 -1.36 -15.19
N GLN A 5 0.50 -0.31 -15.72
CA GLN A 5 -0.43 -0.36 -16.85
C GLN A 5 0.15 0.52 -17.95
N ASN A 6 0.29 0.00 -19.17
CA ASN A 6 0.92 0.70 -20.30
C ASN A 6 2.32 1.26 -19.97
N GLY A 7 3.12 0.48 -19.21
CA GLY A 7 4.47 0.87 -18.78
C GLY A 7 4.54 1.90 -17.65
N ARG A 8 3.41 2.47 -17.22
CA ARG A 8 3.33 3.47 -16.15
C ARG A 8 2.91 2.82 -14.83
N PRO A 9 3.46 3.25 -13.68
CA PRO A 9 2.98 2.81 -12.37
C PRO A 9 1.48 3.04 -12.22
N VAL A 10 0.77 2.04 -11.68
CA VAL A 10 -0.65 2.19 -11.37
C VAL A 10 -0.78 2.83 -9.99
N GLU A 11 -1.48 3.96 -9.93
CA GLU A 11 -1.85 4.59 -8.66
C GLU A 11 -3.02 3.85 -8.03
N PHE A 12 -3.00 3.74 -6.70
CA PHE A 12 -4.08 3.18 -5.91
C PHE A 12 -4.15 3.88 -4.55
N SER A 13 -5.30 3.76 -3.88
CA SER A 13 -5.43 4.16 -2.48
C SER A 13 -5.24 2.98 -1.55
N ILE A 14 -4.64 3.20 -0.39
CA ILE A 14 -4.41 2.17 0.61
C ILE A 14 -4.62 2.73 2.02
N GLU A 15 -5.26 1.93 2.86
CA GLU A 15 -5.42 2.19 4.29
C GLU A 15 -4.82 1.03 5.08
N TYR A 16 -4.09 1.35 6.16
CA TYR A 16 -3.53 0.34 7.06
C TYR A 16 -3.51 0.83 8.50
N CYS A 17 -3.57 -0.12 9.43
CA CYS A 17 -3.40 0.14 10.85
C CYS A 17 -1.91 0.19 11.22
N LYS A 18 -1.47 1.31 11.78
CA LYS A 18 -0.09 1.48 12.25
C LYS A 18 0.12 0.69 13.54
N ARG A 19 0.95 -0.36 13.47
CA ARG A 19 1.17 -1.31 14.59
C ARG A 19 1.53 -0.65 15.93
N SER A 20 2.28 0.45 15.91
CA SER A 20 2.75 1.11 17.14
C SER A 20 1.69 1.93 17.85
N THR A 21 0.71 2.47 17.12
CA THR A 21 -0.26 3.44 17.65
C THR A 21 -1.72 2.99 17.52
N GLY A 22 -2.01 2.00 16.67
CA GLY A 22 -3.38 1.61 16.31
C GLY A 22 -4.05 2.57 15.32
N GLU A 23 -3.37 3.64 14.91
CA GLU A 23 -3.90 4.66 14.01
C GLU A 23 -4.13 4.10 12.60
N LEU A 24 -5.27 4.45 12.00
CA LEU A 24 -5.51 4.19 10.58
C LEU A 24 -4.84 5.27 9.74
N VAL A 25 -3.83 4.85 8.98
CA VAL A 25 -3.12 5.72 8.04
C VAL A 25 -3.64 5.43 6.65
N ARG A 26 -4.02 6.49 5.94
CA ARG A 26 -4.54 6.42 4.57
C ARG A 26 -3.66 7.21 3.60
N TYR A 27 -3.27 6.56 2.52
CA TYR A 27 -2.70 7.22 1.36
C TYR A 27 -3.75 7.22 0.24
N GLU A 28 -4.21 8.41 -0.15
CA GLU A 28 -5.19 8.55 -1.24
C GLU A 28 -4.60 8.17 -2.59
N ARG A 29 -3.30 8.44 -2.78
CA ARG A 29 -2.57 8.14 -4.01
C ARG A 29 -1.20 7.57 -3.65
N ALA A 30 -0.94 6.33 -4.06
CA ALA A 30 0.34 5.68 -3.90
C ALA A 30 0.63 4.73 -5.07
N VAL A 31 1.90 4.43 -5.30
CA VAL A 31 2.34 3.42 -6.29
C VAL A 31 3.05 2.26 -5.60
N LEU A 32 2.90 1.05 -6.15
CA LEU A 32 3.51 -0.15 -5.59
C LEU A 32 4.95 -0.26 -6.11
N THR A 33 5.93 -0.06 -5.24
CA THR A 33 7.35 -0.12 -5.64
C THR A 33 7.87 -1.55 -5.63
N SER A 34 7.48 -2.33 -4.62
CA SER A 34 7.81 -3.75 -4.55
C SER A 34 6.84 -4.55 -3.69
N TRP A 35 6.67 -5.80 -4.09
CA TRP A 35 5.88 -6.83 -3.42
C TRP A 35 6.51 -8.19 -3.72
N HIS A 36 6.87 -8.92 -2.67
CA HIS A 36 7.30 -10.31 -2.75
C HIS A 36 6.09 -11.24 -2.54
N SER A 37 5.85 -12.17 -3.47
CA SER A 37 4.67 -13.06 -3.45
C SER A 37 4.49 -13.80 -2.12
N ARG A 38 5.59 -14.33 -1.58
CA ARG A 38 5.63 -14.99 -0.26
C ARG A 38 5.92 -14.04 0.91
N GLY A 39 6.19 -12.77 0.65
CA GLY A 39 6.63 -11.81 1.65
C GLY A 39 5.45 -11.23 2.44
N SER A 40 5.59 -11.04 3.74
CA SER A 40 4.53 -10.48 4.60
C SER A 40 4.35 -8.96 4.49
N THR A 41 5.14 -8.29 3.65
CA THR A 41 5.14 -6.84 3.50
C THR A 41 5.00 -6.41 2.04
N LEU A 42 4.49 -5.19 1.85
CA LEU A 42 4.55 -4.46 0.59
C LEU A 42 5.27 -3.12 0.82
N ASN A 43 5.91 -2.59 -0.22
CA ASN A 43 6.46 -1.24 -0.20
C ASN A 43 5.63 -0.36 -1.14
N VAL A 44 5.15 0.76 -0.61
CA VAL A 44 4.35 1.75 -1.36
C VAL A 44 5.05 3.09 -1.32
N LEU A 45 4.98 3.84 -2.41
CA LEU A 45 5.44 5.22 -2.45
C LEU A 45 4.21 6.12 -2.55
N PRO A 46 3.83 6.83 -1.47
CA PRO A 46 2.79 7.85 -1.54
C PRO A 46 3.18 8.94 -2.54
N VAL A 47 2.22 9.48 -3.27
CA VAL A 47 2.50 10.56 -4.23
C VAL A 47 2.99 11.79 -3.46
N GLY A 48 4.11 12.37 -3.93
CA GLY A 48 4.76 13.53 -3.30
C GLY A 48 5.86 13.17 -2.29
N GLU A 49 6.00 11.91 -1.93
CA GLU A 49 7.10 11.43 -1.08
C GLU A 49 8.33 11.03 -1.92
N SER A 50 9.52 11.15 -1.33
CA SER A 50 10.78 10.74 -1.95
C SER A 50 11.19 9.30 -1.62
N ALA A 51 10.61 8.72 -0.56
CA ALA A 51 11.00 7.42 -0.03
C ALA A 51 9.81 6.47 0.14
N PRO A 52 9.93 5.19 -0.25
CA PRO A 52 8.88 4.20 -0.02
C PRO A 52 8.64 3.88 1.46
N ARG A 53 7.40 3.54 1.80
CA ARG A 53 6.98 3.05 3.11
C ARG A 53 6.72 1.55 3.05
N LYS A 54 7.30 0.82 4.01
CA LYS A 54 7.08 -0.62 4.17
C LYS A 54 5.87 -0.88 5.06
N ILE A 55 4.90 -1.64 4.58
CA ILE A 55 3.65 -1.96 5.26
C ILE A 55 3.53 -3.48 5.39
N ARG A 56 3.12 -3.97 6.57
CA ARG A 56 2.74 -5.39 6.74
C ARG A 56 1.37 -5.62 6.12
N ARG A 57 1.26 -6.64 5.26
CA ARG A 57 0.03 -6.94 4.52
C ARG A 57 -1.16 -7.20 5.43
N CYS A 58 -0.95 -7.89 6.56
CA CYS A 58 -2.00 -8.17 7.56
C CYS A 58 -2.55 -6.95 8.28
N LEU A 59 -1.94 -5.78 8.10
CA LEU A 59 -2.41 -4.52 8.69
C LEU A 59 -3.21 -3.67 7.69
N VAL A 60 -3.25 -4.07 6.41
CA VAL A 60 -4.00 -3.35 5.38
C VAL A 60 -5.49 -3.58 5.59
N THR A 61 -6.25 -2.51 5.74
CA THR A 61 -7.69 -2.56 5.98
C THR A 61 -8.49 -2.27 4.72
N ARG A 62 -7.95 -1.46 3.80
CA ARG A 62 -8.59 -1.12 2.52
C ARG A 62 -7.59 -0.96 1.39
N VAL A 63 -8.03 -1.27 0.17
CA VAL A 63 -7.34 -0.94 -1.08
C VAL A 63 -8.38 -0.41 -2.06
N ASN A 64 -8.14 0.75 -2.67
CA ASN A 64 -9.08 1.41 -3.60
C ASN A 64 -10.49 1.57 -3.00
N GLY A 65 -10.57 1.95 -1.72
CA GLY A 65 -11.82 2.08 -0.97
C GLY A 65 -12.47 0.75 -0.56
N MET A 66 -12.12 -0.36 -1.21
CA MET A 66 -12.62 -1.70 -0.89
C MET A 66 -12.01 -2.20 0.41
N LYS A 67 -12.86 -2.58 1.36
CA LYS A 67 -12.43 -3.19 2.61
C LYS A 67 -11.91 -4.60 2.33
N ILE A 68 -10.73 -4.91 2.86
CA ILE A 68 -10.12 -6.23 2.75
C ILE A 68 -10.33 -6.95 4.07
N TYR A 69 -10.81 -8.18 3.97
CA TYR A 69 -10.91 -9.12 5.07
C TYR A 69 -9.79 -10.15 4.93
N PHE A 70 -9.22 -10.57 6.07
CA PHE A 70 -8.19 -11.61 6.13
C PHE A 70 -8.80 -12.97 6.43
#